data_AF-A0A948DXV2-F1
#
_entry.id   AF-A0A948DXV2-F1
#
_cell.length_a   1.000
_cell.length_b   1.000
_cell.length_c   1.000
_cell.angle_alpha   90.00
_cell.angle_beta   90.00
_cell.angle_gamma   90.00
#
_symmetry.space_group_name_H-M   'P 1'
#
loop_
_entity.id
_entity.type
_entity.pdbx_description
1 polymer ?
#
loop_
_entity_poly.entity_id
_entity_poly.type
_entity_poly.pdbx_seq_one_letter_code
_entity_poly.pdbx_strand_id
1 'polypeptide(L)'
;ELIEENIIPAIKEFLKPRGLELSEEKTRIVRIEEGFDFLGQHLQKYRNKLIITPTKENLSSFLEKVRNIIRKCYGAKTCDMIKQLNAIIRGWAYYHRYVQSSRAFSIADKVIFQSLWRWIKRRHPLKSCGWIIKEYFNHLKQKWKFCCKIKDRSSKEKLLELIKPSYVKLVRYIKIKGEANPFNPKYLDYFIMRKTCSNVYPIS
;
A
#
# COMPACT_ATOMS: atom_id res chain seq x y z
N GLU A 1 -14.40 -30.73 9.04
CA GLU A 1 -15.03 -30.98 10.36
C GLU A 1 -15.63 -29.68 10.94
N LEU A 2 -15.10 -29.00 11.98
CA LEU A 2 -15.81 -27.86 12.62
C LEU A 2 -16.33 -26.76 11.66
N ILE A 3 -15.51 -26.30 10.71
CA ILE A 3 -15.90 -25.22 9.78
C ILE A 3 -17.02 -25.66 8.84
N GLU A 4 -16.90 -26.86 8.28
CA GLU A 4 -17.84 -27.39 7.27
C GLU A 4 -19.15 -27.82 7.90
N GLU A 5 -19.08 -28.46 9.06
CA GLU A 5 -20.22 -29.11 9.69
C GLU A 5 -21.03 -28.16 10.57
N ASN A 6 -20.39 -27.14 11.16
CA ASN A 6 -21.06 -26.23 12.10
C ASN A 6 -21.12 -24.79 11.58
N ILE A 7 -19.98 -24.24 11.13
CA ILE A 7 -19.89 -22.81 10.82
C ILE A 7 -20.61 -22.48 9.50
N ILE A 8 -20.37 -23.26 8.43
CA ILE A 8 -21.02 -23.01 7.13
C ILE A 8 -22.55 -23.13 7.23
N PRO A 9 -23.13 -24.18 7.84
CA PRO A 9 -24.58 -24.28 8.00
C PRO A 9 -25.17 -23.14 8.82
N ALA A 10 -24.54 -22.77 9.94
CA ALA A 10 -25.01 -21.66 10.78
C ALA A 10 -25.00 -20.32 10.02
N ILE A 11 -23.97 -20.06 9.20
CA ILE A 11 -23.93 -18.86 8.35
C ILE A 11 -25.02 -18.91 7.28
N LYS A 12 -25.24 -20.07 6.62
CA LYS A 12 -26.31 -20.23 5.64
C LYS A 12 -27.68 -19.96 6.25
N GLU A 13 -27.95 -20.51 7.43
CA GLU A 13 -29.20 -20.28 8.17
C GLU A 13 -29.37 -18.81 8.56
N PHE A 14 -28.31 -18.15 9.01
CA PHE A 14 -28.32 -16.72 9.34
C PHE A 14 -28.58 -15.82 8.12
N LEU A 15 -28.06 -16.17 6.94
CA LEU A 15 -28.17 -15.38 5.72
C LEU A 15 -29.50 -15.61 4.98
N LYS A 16 -30.06 -16.81 5.05
CA LYS A 16 -31.31 -17.21 4.37
C LYS A 16 -32.49 -16.24 4.60
N PRO A 17 -32.87 -15.83 5.83
CA PRO A 17 -33.97 -14.89 6.03
C PRO A 17 -33.68 -13.48 5.47
N ARG A 18 -32.43 -13.18 5.11
CA ARG A 18 -32.01 -11.92 4.49
C ARG A 18 -31.92 -12.01 2.97
N GLY A 19 -32.27 -13.15 2.37
CA GLY A 19 -32.20 -13.38 0.93
C GLY A 19 -30.78 -13.44 0.38
N LEU A 20 -29.80 -13.81 1.22
CA LEU A 20 -28.39 -13.92 0.84
C LEU A 20 -27.95 -15.39 0.89
N GLU A 21 -27.10 -15.77 -0.07
CA GLU A 21 -26.53 -17.11 -0.16
C GLU A 21 -25.01 -17.04 -0.32
N LEU A 22 -24.30 -18.06 0.17
CA LEU A 22 -22.86 -18.18 -0.03
C LEU A 22 -22.58 -18.65 -1.45
N SER A 23 -21.70 -17.94 -2.16
CA SER A 23 -21.21 -18.38 -3.46
C SER A 23 -20.25 -19.56 -3.27
N GLU A 24 -20.61 -20.73 -3.79
CA GLU A 24 -19.77 -21.94 -3.72
C GLU A 24 -18.44 -21.75 -4.46
N GLU A 25 -18.44 -21.01 -5.56
CA GLU A 25 -17.22 -20.69 -6.32
C GLU A 25 -16.21 -19.85 -5.52
N LYS A 26 -16.70 -18.91 -4.70
CA LYS A 26 -15.85 -17.99 -3.92
C LYS A 26 -15.52 -18.53 -2.52
N THR A 27 -16.26 -19.54 -2.05
CA THR A 27 -16.09 -20.09 -0.71
C THR A 27 -15.11 -21.24 -0.77
N ARG A 28 -13.89 -21.02 -0.24
CA ARG A 28 -12.88 -22.07 -0.14
C ARG A 28 -12.35 -22.15 1.28
N ILE A 29 -12.25 -23.35 1.80
CA ILE A 29 -11.53 -23.64 3.03
C ILE A 29 -10.08 -23.91 2.64
N VAL A 30 -9.17 -23.12 3.20
CA VAL A 30 -7.74 -23.27 2.98
C VAL A 30 -7.02 -23.54 4.29
N ARG A 31 -5.91 -24.27 4.21
CA ARG A 31 -5.00 -24.37 5.34
C ARG A 31 -4.29 -23.03 5.54
N ILE A 32 -4.05 -22.66 6.80
CA ILE A 32 -3.42 -21.37 7.12
C ILE A 32 -1.96 -21.30 6.61
N GLU A 33 -1.33 -22.46 6.41
CA GLU A 33 -0.01 -22.62 5.81
C GLU A 33 0.01 -22.35 4.29
N GLU A 34 -1.09 -22.63 3.59
CA GLU A 34 -1.27 -22.27 2.18
C GLU A 34 -1.57 -20.78 2.05
N GLY A 35 -2.40 -20.27 2.96
CA GLY A 35 -2.79 -18.87 3.04
C GLY A 35 -3.95 -18.51 2.11
N PHE A 36 -4.45 -17.28 2.26
CA PHE A 36 -5.52 -16.73 1.42
C PHE A 36 -5.39 -15.22 1.27
N ASP A 37 -6.08 -14.70 0.26
CA ASP A 37 -6.13 -13.28 -0.02
C ASP A 37 -7.35 -12.63 0.64
N PHE A 38 -7.11 -11.52 1.33
CA PHE A 38 -8.16 -10.72 1.95
C PHE A 38 -7.80 -9.23 1.85
N LEU A 39 -8.72 -8.42 1.32
CA LEU A 39 -8.56 -6.97 1.16
C LEU A 39 -7.23 -6.55 0.48
N GLY A 40 -6.79 -7.34 -0.52
CA GLY A 40 -5.56 -7.07 -1.27
C GLY A 40 -4.27 -7.40 -0.51
N GLN A 41 -4.35 -8.19 0.56
CA GLN A 41 -3.22 -8.74 1.30
C GLN A 41 -3.31 -10.27 1.31
N HIS A 42 -2.17 -10.93 1.18
CA HIS A 42 -2.03 -12.38 1.31
C HIS A 42 -1.64 -12.70 2.75
N LEU A 43 -2.43 -13.53 3.42
CA LEU A 43 -2.19 -13.97 4.79
C LEU A 43 -1.75 -15.43 4.78
N GLN A 44 -0.56 -15.70 5.31
CA GLN A 44 0.00 -17.04 5.36
C GLN A 44 0.74 -17.26 6.68
N LYS A 45 0.54 -18.41 7.32
CA LYS A 45 1.31 -18.82 8.51
C LYS A 45 2.47 -19.69 8.07
N TYR A 46 3.70 -19.19 8.26
CA TYR A 46 4.91 -19.98 8.08
C TYR A 46 5.43 -20.43 9.44
N ARG A 47 5.42 -21.75 9.69
CA ARG A 47 5.70 -22.34 11.01
C ARG A 47 4.81 -21.70 12.08
N ASN A 48 5.37 -20.99 13.05
CA ASN A 48 4.61 -20.28 14.09
C ASN A 48 4.46 -18.77 13.86
N LYS A 49 4.74 -18.28 12.65
CA LYS A 49 4.71 -16.85 12.33
C LYS A 49 3.70 -16.55 11.23
N LEU A 50 2.74 -15.66 11.54
CA LEU A 50 1.85 -15.08 10.54
C LEU A 50 2.62 -14.02 9.72
N ILE A 51 2.65 -14.22 8.41
CA ILE A 51 3.23 -13.34 7.42
C ILE A 51 2.07 -12.78 6.59
N ILE A 52 1.99 -11.46 6.54
CA ILE A 52 1.00 -10.75 5.72
C ILE A 52 1.76 -9.89 4.74
N THR A 53 1.47 -10.02 3.46
CA THR A 53 2.12 -9.27 2.37
C THR A 53 1.07 -8.69 1.42
N PRO A 54 1.34 -7.59 0.71
CA PRO A 54 0.45 -7.16 -0.37
C PRO A 54 0.38 -8.22 -1.46
N THR A 55 -0.82 -8.49 -2.00
CA THR A 55 -0.96 -9.47 -3.10
C THR A 55 -0.32 -8.97 -4.39
N LYS A 56 0.03 -9.90 -5.28
CA LYS A 56 0.64 -9.57 -6.58
C LYS A 56 -0.35 -8.78 -7.44
N GLU A 57 -1.61 -9.14 -7.38
CA GLU A 57 -2.73 -8.56 -8.10
C GLU A 57 -2.96 -7.12 -7.62
N ASN A 58 -2.92 -6.88 -6.30
CA ASN A 58 -3.04 -5.55 -5.74
C ASN A 58 -1.88 -4.64 -6.19
N LEU A 59 -0.64 -5.14 -6.12
CA LEU A 59 0.53 -4.41 -6.59
C LEU A 59 0.46 -4.13 -8.10
N SER A 60 0.01 -5.11 -8.90
CA SER A 60 -0.15 -4.97 -10.35
C SER A 60 -1.19 -3.89 -10.69
N SER A 61 -2.38 -3.95 -10.09
CA SER A 61 -3.44 -2.96 -10.28
C SER A 61 -3.01 -1.55 -9.86
N PHE A 62 -2.29 -1.43 -8.74
CA PHE A 62 -1.69 -0.17 -8.31
C PHE A 62 -0.71 0.38 -9.35
N LEU A 63 0.21 -0.45 -9.84
CA LEU A 63 1.21 -0.03 -10.83
C LEU A 63 0.57 0.32 -12.17
N GLU A 64 -0.49 -0.37 -12.57
CA GLU A 64 -1.25 -0.05 -13.77
C GLU A 64 -1.88 1.35 -13.67
N LYS A 65 -2.53 1.67 -12.54
CA LYS A 65 -3.06 3.01 -12.27
C LYS A 65 -1.97 4.08 -12.38
N VAL A 66 -0.81 3.84 -11.79
CA VAL A 66 0.34 4.77 -11.88
C VAL A 66 0.84 4.92 -13.32
N ARG A 67 1.03 3.83 -14.07
CA ARG A 67 1.47 3.86 -15.47
C ARG A 67 0.47 4.61 -16.35
N ASN A 68 -0.83 4.43 -16.11
CA ASN A 68 -1.88 5.10 -16.86
C ASN A 68 -1.84 6.62 -16.67
N ILE A 69 -1.59 7.09 -15.45
CA ILE A 69 -1.40 8.53 -15.18
C ILE A 69 -0.17 9.05 -15.91
N ILE A 70 0.97 8.35 -15.80
CA ILE A 70 2.21 8.75 -16.48
C ILE A 70 1.98 8.82 -18.00
N ARG A 71 1.27 7.85 -18.60
CA ARG A 71 0.94 7.85 -20.04
C ARG A 71 0.09 9.07 -20.43
N LYS A 72 -0.94 9.39 -19.66
CA LYS A 72 -1.86 10.50 -19.94
C LYS A 72 -1.17 11.87 -19.83
N CYS A 73 -0.14 11.99 -19.00
CA CYS A 73 0.56 13.25 -18.75
C CYS A 73 1.60 13.65 -19.82
N TYR A 74 1.47 13.25 -21.08
CA TYR A 74 2.46 13.58 -22.12
C TYR A 74 2.64 15.10 -22.31
N GLY A 75 1.56 15.85 -22.51
CA GLY A 75 1.56 17.32 -22.67
C GLY A 75 1.40 18.10 -21.36
N ALA A 76 1.07 17.43 -20.25
CA ALA A 76 0.80 18.08 -18.97
C ALA A 76 2.08 18.64 -18.31
N LYS A 77 1.89 19.57 -17.38
CA LYS A 77 2.99 20.07 -16.51
C LYS A 77 3.45 18.94 -15.59
N THR A 78 4.76 18.74 -15.48
CA THR A 78 5.37 17.70 -14.64
C THR A 78 4.90 17.78 -13.19
N CYS A 79 4.71 18.99 -12.66
CA CYS A 79 4.27 19.19 -11.29
C CYS A 79 2.86 18.65 -11.01
N ASP A 80 1.94 18.76 -11.98
CA ASP A 80 0.58 18.25 -11.81
C ASP A 80 0.58 16.72 -11.84
N MET A 81 1.42 16.12 -12.69
CA MET A 81 1.67 14.67 -12.66
C MET A 81 2.21 14.22 -11.30
N ILE A 82 3.21 14.92 -10.75
CA ILE A 82 3.78 14.57 -9.43
C ILE A 82 2.73 14.67 -8.33
N LYS A 83 1.87 15.70 -8.32
CA LYS A 83 0.78 15.83 -7.33
C LYS A 83 -0.18 14.64 -7.40
N GLN A 84 -0.64 14.27 -8.60
CA GLN A 84 -1.56 13.14 -8.79
C GLN A 84 -0.91 11.82 -8.36
N LEU A 85 0.32 11.56 -8.79
CA LEU A 85 1.06 10.36 -8.41
C LEU A 85 1.28 10.30 -6.90
N ASN A 86 1.65 11.41 -6.27
CA ASN A 86 1.86 11.47 -4.83
C ASN A 86 0.62 11.11 -4.02
N ALA A 87 -0.57 11.55 -4.44
CA ALA A 87 -1.82 11.20 -3.75
C ALA A 87 -2.05 9.68 -3.73
N ILE A 88 -1.88 9.03 -4.89
CA ILE A 88 -2.13 7.59 -5.07
C ILE A 88 -1.04 6.76 -4.38
N ILE A 89 0.23 7.10 -4.61
CA ILE A 89 1.38 6.43 -4.00
C ILE A 89 1.29 6.49 -2.48
N ARG A 90 0.97 7.68 -1.93
CA ARG A 90 0.86 7.89 -0.49
C ARG A 90 -0.26 7.03 0.11
N GLY A 91 -1.44 7.03 -0.51
CA GLY A 91 -2.56 6.23 -0.04
C GLY A 91 -2.23 4.73 0.00
N TRP A 92 -1.68 4.21 -1.11
CA TRP A 92 -1.31 2.80 -1.22
C TRP A 92 -0.21 2.40 -0.23
N ALA A 93 0.84 3.23 -0.09
CA ALA A 93 1.94 2.96 0.84
C ALA A 93 1.49 3.05 2.31
N TYR A 94 0.60 3.97 2.67
CA TYR A 94 0.07 4.04 4.03
C TYR A 94 -0.88 2.90 4.37
N TYR A 95 -1.69 2.43 3.42
CA TYR A 95 -2.54 1.25 3.62
C TYR A 95 -1.70 0.01 3.94
N HIS A 96 -0.64 -0.22 3.17
CA HIS A 96 0.21 -1.40 3.30
C HIS A 96 1.37 -1.23 4.30
N ARG A 97 1.49 -0.10 5.00
CA ARG A 97 2.62 0.13 5.94
C ARG A 97 2.62 -0.81 7.15
N TYR A 98 1.48 -1.43 7.44
CA TYR A 98 1.26 -2.26 8.63
C TYR A 98 1.63 -3.73 8.43
N VAL A 99 1.94 -4.12 7.19
CA VAL A 99 2.24 -5.49 6.80
C VAL A 99 3.66 -5.59 6.23
N GLN A 100 4.12 -6.79 5.86
CA GLN A 100 5.46 -7.00 5.33
C GLN A 100 5.55 -6.52 3.87
N SER A 101 5.63 -5.21 3.69
CA SER A 101 5.51 -4.55 2.38
C SER A 101 6.83 -4.05 1.81
N SER A 102 7.96 -4.22 2.51
CA SER A 102 9.28 -3.71 2.08
C SER A 102 9.63 -4.15 0.66
N ARG A 103 9.46 -5.44 0.36
CA ARG A 103 9.71 -6.00 -0.98
C ARG A 103 8.76 -5.41 -2.03
N ALA A 104 7.46 -5.32 -1.72
CA ALA A 104 6.47 -4.75 -2.63
C ALA A 104 6.76 -3.26 -2.92
N PHE A 105 7.18 -2.51 -1.92
CA PHE A 105 7.56 -1.11 -2.04
C PHE A 105 8.80 -0.92 -2.94
N SER A 106 9.83 -1.74 -2.76
CA SER A 106 11.02 -1.71 -3.61
C SER A 106 10.72 -2.06 -5.07
N ILE A 107 9.83 -3.04 -5.31
CA ILE A 107 9.36 -3.37 -6.67
C ILE A 107 8.61 -2.18 -7.26
N ALA A 108 7.71 -1.57 -6.48
CA ALA A 108 6.95 -0.41 -6.93
C ALA A 108 7.87 0.76 -7.30
N ASP A 109 8.84 1.10 -6.46
CA ASP A 109 9.84 2.15 -6.74
C ASP A 109 10.57 1.91 -8.06
N LYS A 110 11.04 0.68 -8.29
CA LYS A 110 11.73 0.31 -9.53
C LYS A 110 10.84 0.50 -10.75
N VAL A 111 9.61 0.01 -10.71
CA VAL A 111 8.67 0.07 -11.85
C VAL A 111 8.24 1.51 -12.13
N ILE A 112 7.97 2.30 -11.09
CA ILE A 112 7.60 3.71 -11.21
C ILE A 112 8.75 4.49 -11.84
N PHE A 113 9.98 4.29 -11.35
CA PHE A 113 11.17 4.91 -11.92
C PHE A 113 11.35 4.57 -13.40
N GLN A 114 11.26 3.29 -13.78
CA GLN A 114 11.38 2.86 -15.18
C GLN A 114 10.28 3.45 -16.08
N SER A 115 9.07 3.62 -15.55
CA SER A 115 7.94 4.19 -16.27
C SER A 115 8.13 5.69 -16.50
N LEU A 116 8.62 6.41 -15.48
CA LEU A 116 8.98 7.82 -15.59
C LEU A 116 10.16 8.02 -16.55
N TRP A 117 11.20 7.20 -16.45
CA TRP A 117 12.37 7.30 -17.35
C TRP A 117 11.97 7.19 -18.82
N ARG A 118 11.13 6.19 -19.15
CA ARG A 118 10.58 6.03 -20.51
C ARG A 118 9.72 7.21 -20.93
N TRP A 119 8.92 7.76 -20.03
CA TRP A 119 8.12 8.96 -20.30
C TRP A 119 9.00 10.19 -20.60
N ILE A 120 10.05 10.43 -19.81
CA ILE A 120 10.97 11.56 -20.03
C ILE A 120 11.70 11.41 -21.38
N LYS A 121 12.26 10.23 -21.67
CA LYS A 121 12.96 9.97 -22.95
C LYS A 121 12.07 10.17 -24.16
N ARG A 122 10.78 9.82 -24.06
CA ARG A 122 9.79 10.07 -25.12
C ARG A 122 9.43 11.55 -25.26
N ARG A 123 9.40 12.29 -24.15
CA ARG A 123 9.13 13.73 -24.14
C ARG A 123 10.30 14.53 -24.72
N HIS A 124 11.52 14.05 -24.53
CA HIS A 124 12.76 14.75 -24.90
C HIS A 124 13.71 13.85 -25.71
N PRO A 125 13.36 13.50 -26.96
CA PRO A 125 14.14 12.55 -27.76
C PRO A 125 15.57 13.03 -28.05
N LEU A 126 15.77 14.34 -28.19
CA LEU A 126 17.05 14.95 -28.54
C LEU A 126 17.93 15.33 -27.34
N LYS A 127 17.44 15.14 -26.10
CA LYS A 127 18.19 15.55 -24.90
C LYS A 127 19.03 14.41 -24.36
N SER A 128 20.25 14.75 -23.91
CA SER A 128 21.19 13.80 -23.31
C SER A 128 20.68 13.31 -21.96
N CYS A 129 21.18 12.15 -21.52
CA CYS A 129 20.86 11.61 -20.20
C CYS A 129 21.29 12.57 -19.08
N GLY A 130 22.44 13.25 -19.23
CA GLY A 130 22.90 14.25 -18.25
C GLY A 130 21.92 15.41 -18.09
N TRP A 131 21.36 15.92 -19.19
CA TRP A 131 20.33 16.96 -19.14
C TRP A 131 19.06 16.47 -18.44
N ILE A 132 18.60 15.25 -18.75
CA ILE A 132 17.43 14.63 -18.10
C ILE A 132 17.62 14.53 -16.59
N ILE A 133 18.79 14.06 -16.14
CA ILE A 133 19.08 13.93 -14.71
C ILE A 133 19.08 15.32 -14.06
N LYS A 134 19.68 16.33 -14.70
CA LYS A 134 19.68 17.72 -14.20
C LYS A 134 18.28 18.33 -14.08
N GLU A 135 17.41 18.08 -15.06
CA GLU A 135 16.09 18.70 -15.13
C GLU A 135 15.04 18.03 -14.23
N TYR A 136 15.04 16.69 -14.17
CA TYR A 136 13.95 15.92 -13.58
C TYR A 136 14.27 15.25 -12.24
N PHE A 137 15.53 15.23 -11.82
CA PHE A 137 15.94 14.53 -10.62
C PHE A 137 16.66 15.45 -9.63
N ASN A 138 16.39 15.24 -8.34
CA ASN A 138 17.07 15.97 -7.28
C ASN A 138 18.53 15.48 -7.14
N HIS A 139 19.45 16.43 -7.00
CA HIS A 139 20.91 16.21 -6.85
C HIS A 139 21.41 16.47 -5.42
N LEU A 140 20.62 17.14 -4.59
CA LEU A 140 21.08 17.70 -3.32
C LEU A 140 20.93 16.70 -2.15
N LYS A 141 19.69 16.47 -1.69
CA LYS A 141 19.45 15.72 -0.45
C LYS A 141 19.20 14.23 -0.68
N GLN A 142 18.50 13.90 -1.75
CA GLN A 142 18.09 12.53 -2.05
C GLN A 142 18.27 12.28 -3.54
N LYS A 143 19.45 11.74 -3.90
CA LYS A 143 19.81 11.45 -5.29
C LYS A 143 18.73 10.60 -5.95
N TRP A 144 18.44 10.87 -7.22
CA TRP A 144 17.50 10.10 -8.03
C TRP A 144 16.05 10.12 -7.52
N LYS A 145 15.61 11.20 -6.88
CA LYS A 145 14.19 11.47 -6.69
C LYS A 145 13.66 12.33 -7.82
N PHE A 146 12.60 11.84 -8.46
CA PHE A 146 11.91 12.59 -9.49
C PHE A 146 11.28 13.85 -8.87
N CYS A 147 11.54 15.01 -9.46
CA CYS A 147 11.09 16.28 -8.94
C CYS A 147 10.73 17.27 -10.05
N CYS A 148 10.01 18.33 -9.67
CA CYS A 148 9.87 19.52 -10.49
C CYS A 148 10.09 20.77 -9.62
N LYS A 149 10.50 21.88 -10.25
CA LYS A 149 10.55 23.19 -9.60
C LYS A 149 9.16 23.80 -9.58
N ILE A 150 8.73 24.28 -8.42
CA ILE A 150 7.52 25.06 -8.20
C ILE A 150 7.88 26.39 -7.53
N LYS A 151 7.13 27.45 -7.79
CA LYS A 151 7.23 28.70 -7.05
C LYS A 151 6.25 28.66 -5.88
N ASP A 152 6.71 29.02 -4.69
CA ASP A 152 5.84 29.17 -3.51
C ASP A 152 5.04 30.49 -3.57
N ARG A 153 4.10 30.68 -2.64
CA ARG A 153 3.33 31.95 -2.48
C ARG A 153 4.24 33.16 -2.29
N SER A 154 5.43 32.96 -1.72
CA SER A 154 6.47 34.00 -1.55
C SER A 154 7.47 34.08 -2.71
N SER A 155 7.13 33.53 -3.89
CA SER A 155 7.98 33.51 -5.10
C SER A 155 9.33 32.79 -4.98
N LYS A 156 9.61 32.10 -3.88
CA LYS A 156 10.82 31.27 -3.72
C LYS A 156 10.66 29.95 -4.47
N GLU A 157 11.74 29.51 -5.14
CA GLU A 157 11.77 28.20 -5.80
C GLU A 157 11.82 27.07 -4.76
N LYS A 158 10.91 26.11 -4.90
CA LYS A 158 10.83 24.90 -4.09
C LYS A 158 10.77 23.67 -4.99
N LEU A 159 11.37 22.57 -4.56
CA LEU A 159 11.26 21.30 -5.26
C LEU A 159 10.04 20.52 -4.77
N LEU A 160 9.16 20.16 -5.69
CA LEU A 160 8.11 19.18 -5.47
C LEU A 160 8.66 17.81 -5.86
N GLU A 161 8.82 16.92 -4.88
CA GLU A 161 9.35 15.58 -5.08
C GLU A 161 8.27 14.50 -5.13
N LEU A 162 8.54 13.45 -5.89
CA LEU A 162 7.77 12.22 -5.87
C LEU A 162 8.08 11.40 -4.60
N ILE A 163 7.02 10.93 -3.94
CA ILE A 163 7.10 10.00 -2.81
C ILE A 163 7.57 8.65 -3.32
N LYS A 164 8.52 8.05 -2.58
CA LYS A 164 8.94 6.66 -2.77
C LYS A 164 8.25 5.78 -1.74
N PRO A 165 7.47 4.75 -2.13
CA PRO A 165 6.92 3.79 -1.18
C PRO A 165 7.94 3.26 -0.17
N SER A 166 9.17 2.96 -0.59
CA SER A 166 10.22 2.45 0.31
C SER A 166 10.59 3.39 1.45
N TYR A 167 10.29 4.68 1.33
CA TYR A 167 10.60 5.67 2.39
C TYR A 167 9.48 5.77 3.42
N VAL A 168 8.31 5.17 3.16
CA VAL A 168 7.25 5.09 4.15
C VAL A 168 7.67 4.11 5.23
N LYS A 169 7.83 4.61 6.46
CA LYS A 169 8.16 3.79 7.62
C LYS A 169 7.10 2.72 7.83
N LEU A 170 7.54 1.47 7.77
CA LEU A 170 6.73 0.33 8.17
C LEU A 170 6.53 0.34 9.68
N VAL A 171 5.34 -0.06 10.09
CA VAL A 171 4.86 0.05 11.46
C VAL A 171 4.12 -1.23 11.81
N ARG A 172 4.15 -1.66 13.06
CA ARG A 172 3.37 -2.82 13.53
C ARG A 172 2.39 -2.39 14.61
N TYR A 173 1.23 -3.03 14.62
CA TYR A 173 0.28 -2.90 15.71
C TYR A 173 0.67 -3.80 16.89
N ILE A 174 0.48 -3.29 18.10
CA ILE A 174 0.50 -4.10 19.32
C ILE A 174 -0.70 -5.04 19.27
N LYS A 175 -0.45 -6.35 19.24
CA LYS A 175 -1.49 -7.38 19.18
C LYS A 175 -2.47 -7.26 20.36
N ILE A 176 -3.74 -7.57 20.09
CA ILE A 176 -4.76 -7.66 21.13
C ILE A 176 -4.48 -8.90 21.99
N LYS A 177 -4.69 -8.82 23.30
CA LYS A 177 -4.63 -9.98 24.20
C LYS A 177 -5.75 -10.94 23.81
N GLY A 178 -5.43 -12.20 23.52
CA GLY A 178 -6.41 -13.15 22.98
C GLY A 178 -7.64 -13.38 23.87
N GLU A 179 -7.45 -13.34 25.19
CA GLU A 179 -8.53 -13.49 26.18
C GLU A 179 -9.35 -12.21 26.40
N ALA A 180 -8.90 -11.06 25.88
CA ALA A 180 -9.55 -9.79 26.15
C ALA A 180 -10.86 -9.64 25.39
N ASN A 181 -11.96 -9.55 26.14
CA ASN A 181 -13.30 -9.32 25.61
C ASN A 181 -13.76 -7.87 25.92
N PRO A 182 -14.12 -7.06 24.91
CA PRO A 182 -14.61 -5.69 25.11
C PRO A 182 -15.84 -5.56 26.01
N PHE A 183 -16.64 -6.62 26.10
CA PHE A 183 -17.88 -6.64 26.89
C PHE A 183 -17.67 -7.17 28.32
N ASN A 184 -16.48 -7.65 28.66
CA ASN A 184 -16.15 -8.10 30.00
C ASN A 184 -15.52 -6.94 30.79
N PRO A 185 -16.11 -6.52 31.94
CA PRO A 185 -15.60 -5.42 32.77
C PRO A 185 -14.12 -5.56 33.16
N LYS A 186 -13.61 -6.78 33.31
CA LYS A 186 -12.19 -7.06 33.62
C LYS A 186 -11.20 -6.45 32.62
N TYR A 187 -11.61 -6.25 31.36
CA TYR A 187 -10.76 -5.70 30.31
C TYR A 187 -11.07 -4.23 29.97
N LEU A 188 -11.93 -3.56 30.74
CA LEU A 188 -12.33 -2.18 30.46
C LEU A 188 -11.11 -1.24 30.38
N ASP A 189 -10.25 -1.25 31.40
CA ASP A 189 -9.05 -0.41 31.45
C ASP A 189 -8.09 -0.71 30.29
N TYR A 190 -7.97 -1.99 29.91
CA TYR A 190 -7.16 -2.40 28.77
C TYR A 190 -7.67 -1.77 27.45
N PHE A 191 -8.98 -1.78 27.21
CA PHE A 191 -9.56 -1.16 26.02
C PHE A 191 -9.58 0.37 26.09
N ILE A 192 -9.71 0.97 27.27
CA ILE A 192 -9.53 2.43 27.47
C ILE A 192 -8.11 2.83 27.09
N MET A 193 -7.10 2.16 27.65
CA MET A 193 -5.69 2.41 27.36
C MET A 193 -5.39 2.26 25.86
N ARG A 194 -5.97 1.26 25.19
CA ARG A 194 -5.80 1.11 23.73
C ARG A 194 -6.49 2.21 22.93
N LYS A 195 -7.56 2.83 23.42
CA LYS A 195 -8.17 3.97 22.73
C LYS A 195 -7.34 5.24 22.89
N THR A 196 -6.69 5.42 24.04
CA THR A 196 -5.97 6.64 24.38
C THR A 196 -4.49 6.62 23.96
N CYS A 197 -3.85 5.45 23.89
CA CYS A 197 -2.44 5.30 23.57
C CYS A 197 -2.17 4.90 22.11
N SER A 198 -0.99 5.28 21.60
CA SER A 198 -0.48 4.79 20.31
C SER A 198 -0.25 3.28 20.38
N ASN A 199 -1.03 2.51 19.63
CA ASN A 199 -0.88 1.04 19.55
C ASN A 199 0.10 0.59 18.47
N VAL A 200 1.02 1.47 18.07
CA VAL A 200 1.90 1.24 16.93
C VAL A 200 3.35 1.49 17.25
N TYR A 201 4.24 0.64 16.74
CA TYR A 201 5.69 0.77 16.89
C TYR A 201 6.40 0.64 15.52
N PRO A 202 7.45 1.43 15.25
CA PRO A 202 8.19 1.36 14.00
C PRO A 202 8.93 0.02 13.89
N ILE A 203 9.08 -0.47 12.66
CA ILE A 203 10.00 -1.58 12.38
C ILE A 203 11.41 -0.95 12.24
N SER A 204 12.36 -1.45 13.04
CA SER A 204 13.79 -1.12 12.95
C SER A 204 14.37 -1.50 11.60
#